data_AF-A0A0L0AE44-F1
#
_entry.id   AF-A0A0L0AE44-F1
#
_cell.length_a   1.000
_cell.length_b   1.000
_cell.length_c   1.000
_cell.angle_alpha   90.00
_cell.angle_beta   90.00
_cell.angle_gamma   90.00
#
_symmetry.space_group_name_H-M   'P 1'
#
loop_
_entity.id
_entity.type
_entity.pdbx_description
1 polymer ?
#
loop_
_entity_poly.entity_id
_entity_poly.type
_entity_poly.pdbx_seq_one_letter_code
_entity_poly.pdbx_strand_id
1 'polypeptide(L)'
;MVTYASDFNEIPNALNNNTELKEKMLSLILSKNIEGKVTEGAGRLEEFREILSQLTKGELQLDEAIEAVESRIPRYTSIHSDNNRVFASGWSERLTRTQFSRFYNQAVLEMEIAKGHNECFVPPSSHEQASSQCSQVLAGRTHDTSHLLKLLVASYEHGNWDKTPKIPDHPHCTHVIKPVS
;
A
#
# COMPACT_ATOMS: atom_id res chain seq x y z
N MET A 1 -6.24 -8.02 -20.52
CA MET A 1 -6.41 -8.39 -19.10
C MET A 1 -5.24 -7.79 -18.34
N VAL A 2 -5.48 -7.10 -17.22
CA VAL A 2 -4.39 -6.45 -16.44
C VAL A 2 -3.90 -7.46 -15.42
N THR A 3 -2.70 -8.02 -15.58
CA THR A 3 -2.11 -9.01 -14.65
C THR A 3 -1.33 -8.34 -13.52
N TYR A 4 -0.73 -7.18 -13.80
CA TYR A 4 -0.08 -6.29 -12.85
C TYR A 4 -0.54 -4.87 -13.15
N ALA A 5 -0.88 -4.12 -12.11
CA ALA A 5 -1.29 -2.73 -12.19
C ALA A 5 -0.16 -1.86 -12.78
N SER A 6 -0.54 -0.85 -13.56
CA SER A 6 0.34 0.24 -13.97
C SER A 6 -0.02 1.58 -13.30
N ASP A 7 -1.12 1.62 -12.55
CA ASP A 7 -1.56 2.73 -11.72
C ASP A 7 -2.26 2.18 -10.48
N PHE A 8 -2.26 2.92 -9.37
CA PHE A 8 -2.96 2.55 -8.15
C PHE A 8 -4.41 2.10 -8.38
N ASN A 9 -5.16 2.79 -9.24
CA ASN A 9 -6.57 2.46 -9.50
C ASN A 9 -6.76 1.13 -10.24
N GLU A 10 -5.70 0.58 -10.83
CA GLU A 10 -5.73 -0.72 -11.50
C GLU A 10 -5.47 -1.90 -10.54
N ILE A 11 -5.03 -1.64 -9.31
CA ILE A 11 -4.71 -2.69 -8.32
C ILE A 11 -5.87 -3.68 -8.14
N PRO A 12 -7.14 -3.27 -7.94
CA PRO A 12 -8.24 -4.23 -7.78
C PRO A 12 -8.40 -5.17 -8.98
N ASN A 13 -8.27 -4.63 -10.20
CA ASN A 13 -8.36 -5.43 -11.42
C ASN A 13 -7.17 -6.39 -11.56
N ALA A 14 -5.95 -5.93 -11.23
CA ALA A 14 -4.75 -6.77 -11.22
C ALA A 14 -4.89 -7.95 -10.25
N LEU A 15 -5.36 -7.69 -9.03
CA LEU A 15 -5.61 -8.73 -8.04
C LEU A 15 -6.68 -9.72 -8.52
N ASN A 16 -7.75 -9.24 -9.15
CA ASN A 16 -8.80 -10.12 -9.67
C ASN A 16 -8.27 -11.08 -10.76
N ASN A 17 -7.34 -10.62 -11.58
CA ASN A 17 -6.79 -11.41 -12.69
C ASN A 17 -5.54 -12.23 -12.31
N ASN A 18 -5.02 -12.06 -11.09
CA ASN A 18 -3.78 -12.69 -10.65
C ASN A 18 -3.93 -13.27 -9.23
N THR A 19 -4.37 -14.53 -9.15
CA THR A 19 -4.62 -15.24 -7.89
C THR A 19 -3.37 -15.34 -7.02
N GLU A 20 -2.21 -15.64 -7.60
CA GLU A 20 -0.95 -15.75 -6.86
C GLU A 20 -0.59 -14.42 -6.16
N LEU A 21 -0.72 -13.30 -6.88
CA LEU A 21 -0.50 -11.97 -6.33
C LEU A 21 -1.50 -11.63 -5.23
N LYS A 22 -2.78 -11.98 -5.43
CA LYS A 22 -3.85 -11.79 -4.43
C LYS A 22 -3.55 -12.55 -3.15
N GLU A 23 -3.21 -13.83 -3.25
CA GLU A 23 -2.88 -14.68 -2.10
C GLU A 23 -1.62 -14.19 -1.37
N LYS A 24 -0.61 -13.75 -2.12
CA LYS A 24 0.59 -13.14 -1.55
C LYS A 24 0.26 -11.88 -0.76
N MET A 25 -0.55 -10.99 -1.34
CA MET A 25 -0.98 -9.75 -0.69
C MET A 25 -1.78 -10.03 0.58
N LEU A 26 -2.73 -10.97 0.56
CA LEU A 26 -3.49 -11.40 1.74
C LEU A 26 -2.58 -11.95 2.84
N SER A 27 -1.60 -12.79 2.48
CA SER A 27 -0.62 -13.31 3.43
C SER A 27 0.19 -12.19 4.11
N LEU A 28 0.59 -11.16 3.36
CA LEU A 28 1.28 -10.00 3.91
C LEU A 28 0.37 -9.16 4.82
N ILE A 29 -0.89 -8.94 4.42
CA ILE A 29 -1.91 -8.23 5.23
C ILE A 29 -2.16 -8.94 6.56
N LEU A 30 -1.99 -10.26 6.65
CA LEU A 30 -2.19 -11.00 7.90
C LEU A 30 -0.94 -11.08 8.77
N SER A 31 0.26 -11.07 8.17
CA SER A 31 1.51 -11.39 8.88
C SER A 31 2.43 -10.21 9.16
N LYS A 32 2.42 -9.16 8.32
CA LYS A 32 3.38 -8.06 8.43
C LYS A 32 2.90 -6.96 9.35
N ASN A 33 3.84 -6.25 9.99
CA ASN A 33 3.48 -5.12 10.85
C ASN A 33 2.88 -3.96 10.03
N ILE A 34 1.85 -3.32 10.58
CA ILE A 34 1.27 -2.08 10.07
C ILE A 34 1.58 -1.01 11.11
N GLU A 35 2.61 -0.20 10.85
CA GLU A 35 2.91 0.93 11.71
C GLU A 35 1.81 1.99 11.56
N GLY A 36 1.34 2.50 12.69
CA GLY A 36 0.45 3.64 12.74
C GLY A 36 -0.31 3.75 14.06
N LYS A 37 -0.25 4.92 14.69
CA LYS A 37 -1.01 5.21 15.93
C LYS A 37 -2.53 5.04 15.77
N VAL A 38 -3.04 5.22 14.55
CA VAL A 38 -4.47 5.05 14.22
C VAL A 38 -4.98 3.62 14.46
N THR A 39 -4.10 2.61 14.38
CA THR A 39 -4.42 1.19 14.59
C THR A 39 -4.06 0.68 15.99
N GLU A 40 -3.56 1.53 16.89
CA GLU A 40 -3.16 1.11 18.24
C GLU A 40 -4.36 0.96 19.20
N GLY A 41 -4.36 -0.16 19.94
CA GLY A 41 -5.31 -0.44 21.02
C GLY A 41 -6.62 -1.10 20.57
N ALA A 42 -7.30 -1.75 21.51
CA ALA A 42 -8.68 -2.23 21.39
C ALA A 42 -9.03 -3.00 20.10
N GLY A 43 -8.13 -3.84 19.59
CA GLY A 43 -8.40 -4.68 18.40
C GLY A 43 -8.45 -3.92 17.06
N ARG A 44 -8.04 -2.64 17.05
CA ARG A 44 -8.16 -1.77 15.87
C ARG A 44 -7.32 -2.23 14.69
N LEU A 45 -6.16 -2.84 14.96
CA LEU A 45 -5.30 -3.39 13.92
C LEU A 45 -5.98 -4.58 13.23
N GLU A 46 -6.62 -5.45 13.99
CA GLU A 46 -7.32 -6.64 13.50
C GLU A 46 -8.52 -6.23 12.64
N GLU A 47 -9.31 -5.25 13.09
CA GLU A 47 -10.39 -4.65 12.29
C GLU A 47 -9.87 -4.07 10.98
N PHE A 48 -8.74 -3.36 11.00
CA PHE A 48 -8.15 -2.80 9.80
C PHE A 48 -7.64 -3.87 8.83
N ARG A 49 -7.00 -4.95 9.34
CA ARG A 49 -6.57 -6.08 8.52
C ARG A 49 -7.74 -6.77 7.84
N GLU A 50 -8.87 -6.91 8.53
CA GLU A 50 -10.08 -7.47 7.96
C GLU A 50 -10.61 -6.60 6.80
N ILE A 51 -10.68 -5.27 6.98
CA ILE A 51 -11.09 -4.35 5.91
C ILE A 51 -10.16 -4.44 4.69
N LEU A 52 -8.84 -4.41 4.91
CA LEU A 52 -7.88 -4.57 3.82
C LEU A 52 -8.00 -5.92 3.11
N SER A 53 -8.32 -6.98 3.85
CA SER A 53 -8.54 -8.31 3.29
C SER A 53 -9.80 -8.36 2.43
N GLN A 54 -10.91 -7.77 2.89
CA GLN A 54 -12.15 -7.67 2.13
C GLN A 54 -11.94 -6.86 0.84
N LEU A 55 -11.25 -5.72 0.92
CA LEU A 55 -10.85 -4.93 -0.25
C LEU A 55 -9.99 -5.75 -1.23
N THR A 56 -9.00 -6.50 -0.73
CA THR A 56 -8.10 -7.33 -1.56
C THR A 56 -8.84 -8.47 -2.26
N LYS A 57 -9.87 -9.03 -1.62
CA LYS A 57 -10.74 -10.06 -2.21
C LYS A 57 -11.74 -9.51 -3.22
N GLY A 58 -11.95 -8.19 -3.25
CA GLY A 58 -12.99 -7.54 -4.05
C GLY A 58 -14.38 -7.59 -3.40
N GLU A 59 -14.45 -7.89 -2.10
CA GLU A 59 -15.68 -7.87 -1.30
C GLU A 59 -16.08 -6.45 -0.90
N LEU A 60 -15.12 -5.51 -0.90
CA LEU A 60 -15.33 -4.07 -0.78
C LEU A 60 -14.66 -3.35 -1.95
N GLN A 61 -15.29 -2.27 -2.41
CA GLN A 61 -14.64 -1.23 -3.19
C GLN A 61 -13.79 -0.32 -2.29
N LEU A 62 -12.93 0.51 -2.90
CA LEU A 62 -12.00 1.35 -2.15
C LEU A 62 -12.71 2.39 -1.27
N ASP A 63 -13.74 3.05 -1.81
CA ASP A 63 -14.59 4.00 -1.08
C ASP A 63 -15.31 3.31 0.08
N GLU A 64 -15.89 2.14 -0.15
CA GLU A 64 -16.53 1.33 0.90
C GLU A 64 -15.53 0.93 2.00
N ALA A 65 -14.29 0.59 1.63
CA ALA A 65 -13.24 0.26 2.60
C ALA A 65 -12.81 1.48 3.43
N ILE A 66 -12.81 2.69 2.84
CA ILE A 66 -12.52 3.93 3.57
C ILE A 66 -13.64 4.24 4.58
N GLU A 67 -14.90 4.11 4.18
CA GLU A 67 -16.05 4.26 5.07
C GLU A 67 -16.08 3.19 6.17
N ALA A 68 -15.72 1.95 5.83
CA ALA A 68 -15.57 0.86 6.80
C ALA A 68 -14.50 1.17 7.86
N VAL A 69 -13.39 1.81 7.47
CA VAL A 69 -12.36 2.27 8.42
C VAL A 69 -12.93 3.30 9.38
N GLU A 70 -13.66 4.31 8.89
CA GLU A 70 -14.23 5.34 9.76
C GLU A 70 -15.26 4.77 10.74
N SER A 71 -16.05 3.79 10.32
CA SER A 71 -17.11 3.20 11.13
C SER A 71 -16.61 2.13 12.11
N ARG A 72 -15.69 1.26 11.70
CA ARG A 72 -15.21 0.12 12.52
C ARG A 72 -14.05 0.48 13.44
N ILE A 73 -13.20 1.44 13.04
CA ILE A 73 -12.11 1.95 13.87
C ILE A 73 -12.24 3.46 14.10
N PRO A 74 -13.37 3.93 14.65
CA PRO A 74 -13.65 5.35 14.75
C PRO A 74 -12.67 6.05 15.69
N ARG A 75 -12.45 7.35 15.47
CA ARG A 75 -11.54 8.19 16.26
C ARG A 75 -11.83 8.12 17.76
N TYR A 76 -13.11 8.17 18.16
CA TYR A 76 -13.51 8.29 19.57
C TYR A 76 -13.21 7.05 20.43
N THR A 77 -12.91 5.90 19.82
CA THR A 77 -12.52 4.68 20.55
C THR A 77 -11.00 4.52 20.67
N SER A 78 -10.21 5.42 20.06
CA SER A 78 -8.75 5.36 20.13
C SER A 78 -8.21 5.98 21.42
N ILE A 79 -7.12 5.41 21.93
CA ILE A 79 -6.29 6.02 22.99
C ILE A 79 -5.64 7.34 22.55
N HIS A 80 -5.60 7.62 21.25
CA HIS A 80 -5.09 8.87 20.66
C HIS A 80 -6.21 9.79 20.16
N SER A 81 -7.44 9.64 20.66
CA SER A 81 -8.64 10.33 20.17
C SER A 81 -8.55 11.86 20.20
N ASP A 82 -7.75 12.44 21.10
CA ASP A 82 -7.49 13.87 21.23
C ASP A 82 -6.38 14.39 20.29
N ASN A 83 -5.61 13.48 19.66
CA ASN A 83 -4.47 13.84 18.85
C ASN A 83 -4.84 14.09 17.37
N ASN A 84 -5.00 15.36 17.02
CA ASN A 84 -5.31 15.79 15.64
C ASN A 84 -4.21 15.50 14.62
N ARG A 85 -2.98 15.16 15.04
CA ARG A 85 -1.94 14.69 14.11
C ARG A 85 -2.14 13.23 13.72
N VAL A 86 -2.74 12.43 14.61
CA VAL A 86 -3.08 11.02 14.35
C VAL A 86 -4.36 10.94 13.52
N PHE A 87 -5.38 11.72 13.90
CA PHE A 87 -6.68 11.77 13.23
C PHE A 87 -6.89 13.09 12.49
N ALA A 88 -6.00 13.40 11.56
CA ALA A 88 -6.15 14.55 10.66
C ALA A 88 -7.32 14.34 9.68
N SER A 89 -7.77 15.40 8.99
CA SER A 89 -8.78 15.26 7.94
C SER A 89 -8.33 14.27 6.87
N GLY A 90 -9.21 13.32 6.51
CA GLY A 90 -8.91 12.25 5.55
C GLY A 90 -7.93 11.18 6.07
N TRP A 91 -7.78 11.01 7.38
CA TRP A 91 -6.90 9.98 7.96
C TRP A 91 -7.25 8.56 7.51
N SER A 92 -8.54 8.27 7.35
CA SER A 92 -9.09 6.98 6.92
C SER A 92 -8.66 6.65 5.49
N GLU A 93 -8.90 7.57 4.55
CA GLU A 93 -8.43 7.48 3.17
C GLU A 93 -6.91 7.29 3.11
N ARG A 94 -6.17 8.14 3.85
CA ARG A 94 -4.71 8.10 3.84
C ARG A 94 -4.19 6.74 4.31
N LEU A 95 -4.76 6.21 5.40
CA LEU A 95 -4.40 4.92 5.95
C LEU A 95 -4.68 3.80 4.95
N THR A 96 -5.91 3.72 4.44
CA THR A 96 -6.35 2.65 3.53
C THR A 96 -5.53 2.65 2.25
N ARG A 97 -5.42 3.80 1.55
CA ARG A 97 -4.67 3.90 0.29
C ARG A 97 -3.20 3.57 0.45
N THR A 98 -2.56 4.09 1.51
CA THR A 98 -1.13 3.85 1.77
C THR A 98 -0.87 2.36 1.98
N GLN A 99 -1.64 1.71 2.85
CA GLN A 99 -1.38 0.31 3.19
C GLN A 99 -1.79 -0.63 2.07
N PHE A 100 -2.88 -0.33 1.34
CA PHE A 100 -3.28 -1.10 0.16
C PHE A 100 -2.21 -1.04 -0.94
N SER A 101 -1.71 0.16 -1.27
CA SER A 101 -0.61 0.33 -2.23
C SER A 101 0.68 -0.34 -1.76
N ARG A 102 1.05 -0.14 -0.50
CA ARG A 102 2.23 -0.78 0.11
C ARG A 102 2.18 -2.29 -0.03
N PHE A 103 1.10 -2.94 0.38
CA PHE A 103 1.00 -4.40 0.34
C PHE A 103 1.00 -4.96 -1.07
N TYR A 104 0.36 -4.28 -2.01
CA TYR A 104 0.45 -4.65 -3.42
C TYR A 104 1.90 -4.61 -3.93
N ASN A 105 2.60 -3.49 -3.71
CA ASN A 105 3.99 -3.32 -4.16
C ASN A 105 4.94 -4.30 -3.47
N GLN A 106 4.75 -4.54 -2.16
CA GLN A 106 5.52 -5.52 -1.41
C GLN A 106 5.30 -6.94 -1.95
N ALA A 107 4.05 -7.30 -2.28
CA ALA A 107 3.73 -8.60 -2.86
C ALA A 107 4.46 -8.81 -4.19
N VAL A 108 4.41 -7.82 -5.09
CA VAL A 108 5.15 -7.88 -6.37
C VAL A 108 6.65 -8.05 -6.14
N LEU A 109 7.25 -7.19 -5.30
CA LEU A 109 8.69 -7.23 -5.04
C LEU A 109 9.16 -8.57 -4.42
N GLU A 110 8.43 -9.08 -3.42
CA GLU A 110 8.77 -10.37 -2.80
C GLU A 110 8.61 -11.54 -3.78
N MET A 111 7.61 -11.50 -4.68
CA MET A 111 7.44 -12.52 -5.71
C MET A 111 8.57 -12.48 -6.75
N GLU A 112 8.99 -11.31 -7.19
CA GLU A 112 10.07 -11.17 -8.17
C GLU A 112 11.42 -11.64 -7.59
N ILE A 113 11.71 -11.29 -6.33
CA ILE A 113 12.90 -11.82 -5.64
C ILE A 113 12.84 -13.34 -5.53
N ALA A 114 11.69 -13.91 -5.20
CA ALA A 114 11.52 -15.37 -5.10
C ALA A 114 11.71 -16.08 -6.45
N LYS A 115 11.42 -15.43 -7.57
CA LYS A 115 11.69 -15.91 -8.93
C LYS A 115 13.14 -15.72 -9.37
N GLY A 116 13.98 -15.07 -8.55
CA GLY A 116 15.37 -14.78 -8.88
C GLY A 116 15.56 -13.50 -9.71
N HIS A 117 14.52 -12.66 -9.85
CA HIS A 117 14.61 -11.40 -10.55
C HIS A 117 15.11 -10.28 -9.62
N ASN A 118 16.13 -9.57 -10.09
CA ASN A 118 16.76 -8.47 -9.37
C ASN A 118 16.23 -7.09 -9.79
N GLU A 119 15.42 -7.02 -10.84
CA GLU A 119 14.91 -5.78 -11.41
C GLU A 119 13.38 -5.74 -11.44
N CYS A 120 12.81 -4.55 -11.21
CA CYS A 120 11.40 -4.26 -11.34
C CYS A 120 11.20 -2.93 -12.05
N PHE A 121 10.01 -2.72 -12.60
CA PHE A 121 9.68 -1.50 -13.33
C PHE A 121 8.61 -0.68 -12.60
N VAL A 122 8.83 0.63 -12.56
CA VAL A 122 7.86 1.59 -12.05
C VAL A 122 7.25 2.32 -13.24
N PRO A 123 6.02 2.00 -13.65
CA PRO A 123 5.36 2.70 -14.75
C PRO A 123 5.06 4.17 -14.41
N PRO A 124 5.05 5.06 -15.41
CA PRO A 124 4.46 6.38 -15.24
C PRO A 124 2.95 6.24 -15.01
N SER A 125 2.38 7.13 -14.19
CA SER A 125 0.93 7.20 -14.00
C SER A 125 0.36 8.39 -14.76
N SER A 126 -0.80 8.22 -15.40
CA SER A 126 -1.50 9.33 -16.06
C SER A 126 -2.04 10.39 -15.08
N HIS A 127 -2.04 10.06 -13.78
CA HIS A 127 -2.47 10.93 -12.68
C HIS A 127 -1.29 11.39 -11.82
N GLU A 128 -0.06 11.18 -12.27
CA GLU A 128 1.12 11.54 -11.48
C GLU A 128 1.33 13.05 -11.41
N GLN A 129 1.83 13.52 -10.27
CA GLN A 129 2.33 14.89 -10.16
C GLN A 129 3.78 14.91 -10.66
N ALA A 130 4.01 15.48 -11.85
CA ALA A 130 5.33 15.53 -12.50
C ALA A 130 6.45 16.16 -11.63
N SER A 131 6.11 17.02 -10.68
CA SER A 131 7.07 17.63 -9.74
C SER A 131 7.36 16.77 -8.50
N SER A 132 6.69 15.63 -8.32
CA SER A 132 6.94 14.73 -7.20
C SER A 132 8.28 14.02 -7.38
N GLN A 133 8.96 13.70 -6.26
CA GLN A 133 10.21 12.95 -6.34
C GLN A 133 10.02 11.57 -6.96
N CYS A 134 8.87 10.91 -6.71
CA CYS A 134 8.53 9.64 -7.35
C CYS A 134 8.49 9.77 -8.87
N SER A 135 7.79 10.76 -9.41
CA SER A 135 7.73 10.98 -10.86
C SER A 135 9.10 11.30 -11.46
N GLN A 136 9.93 12.07 -10.75
CA GLN A 136 11.23 12.50 -11.26
C GLN A 136 12.32 11.42 -11.17
N VAL A 137 12.27 10.58 -10.14
CA VAL A 137 13.35 9.65 -9.80
C VAL A 137 12.98 8.20 -10.09
N LEU A 138 11.73 7.81 -9.86
CA LEU A 138 11.29 6.42 -9.93
C LEU A 138 10.52 6.10 -11.21
N ALA A 139 9.56 6.94 -11.60
CA ALA A 139 8.64 6.66 -12.69
C ALA A 139 9.36 6.51 -14.05
N GLY A 140 8.88 5.57 -14.85
CA GLY A 140 9.40 5.26 -16.18
C GLY A 140 10.76 4.57 -16.19
N ARG A 141 11.21 4.00 -15.06
CA ARG A 141 12.54 3.40 -14.90
C ARG A 141 12.49 2.02 -14.27
N THR A 142 13.57 1.28 -14.49
CA THR A 142 13.86 0.01 -13.82
C THR A 142 14.67 0.25 -12.55
N HIS A 143 14.40 -0.53 -11.51
CA HIS A 143 15.02 -0.42 -10.20
C HIS A 143 15.35 -1.79 -9.62
N ASP A 144 16.35 -1.83 -8.75
CA ASP A 144 16.70 -3.03 -7.99
C ASP A 144 15.55 -3.43 -7.04
N THR A 145 15.06 -4.67 -7.18
CA THR A 145 13.92 -5.20 -6.41
C THR A 145 14.22 -5.21 -4.91
N SER A 146 15.42 -5.64 -4.54
CA SER A 146 15.83 -5.76 -3.14
C SER A 146 15.97 -4.39 -2.47
N HIS A 147 16.47 -3.40 -3.22
CA HIS A 147 16.60 -2.03 -2.77
C HIS A 147 15.24 -1.38 -2.52
N LEU A 148 14.31 -1.44 -3.49
CA LEU A 148 12.98 -0.88 -3.30
C LEU A 148 12.20 -1.58 -2.18
N LEU A 149 12.33 -2.92 -2.06
CA LEU A 149 11.71 -3.66 -0.96
C LEU A 149 12.25 -3.20 0.40
N LYS A 150 13.57 -3.02 0.50
CA LYS A 150 14.21 -2.54 1.73
C LYS A 150 13.68 -1.17 2.15
N LEU A 151 13.51 -0.24 1.20
CA LEU A 151 12.96 1.09 1.48
C LEU A 151 11.50 1.02 1.93
N LEU A 152 10.69 0.22 1.24
CA LEU A 152 9.27 0.00 1.57
C LEU A 152 9.10 -0.58 2.99
N VAL A 153 9.83 -1.65 3.31
CA VAL A 153 9.78 -2.31 4.62
C VAL A 153 10.30 -1.38 5.72
N ALA A 154 11.43 -0.70 5.49
CA ALA A 154 11.97 0.23 6.47
C ALA A 154 10.96 1.31 6.86
N SER A 155 10.27 1.91 5.89
CA SER A 155 9.29 2.96 6.19
C SER A 155 8.01 2.43 6.80
N TYR A 156 7.38 1.43 6.20
CA TYR A 156 6.00 1.07 6.57
C TYR A 156 5.88 -0.07 7.57
N GLU A 157 6.91 -0.91 7.70
CA GLU A 157 6.95 -1.99 8.69
C GLU A 157 7.68 -1.56 9.97
N HIS A 158 8.77 -0.79 9.83
CA HIS A 158 9.63 -0.39 10.94
C HIS A 158 9.46 1.07 11.37
N GLY A 159 8.64 1.87 10.67
CA GLY A 159 8.39 3.27 11.02
C GLY A 159 9.55 4.22 10.72
N ASN A 160 10.50 3.84 9.85
CA ASN A 160 11.60 4.71 9.43
C ASN A 160 11.13 5.64 8.30
N TRP A 161 10.51 6.75 8.68
CA TRP A 161 9.95 7.76 7.79
C TRP A 161 11.00 8.68 7.17
N ASP A 162 11.98 8.11 6.48
CA ASP A 162 12.95 8.88 5.72
C ASP A 162 12.33 9.51 4.45
N LYS A 163 13.08 10.46 3.86
CA LYS A 163 12.71 11.14 2.61
C LYS A 163 13.25 10.42 1.38
N THR A 164 13.68 9.17 1.51
CA THR A 164 14.17 8.41 0.36
C THR A 164 12.96 8.04 -0.50
N PRO A 165 12.97 8.33 -1.82
CA PRO A 165 11.86 7.97 -2.70
C PRO A 165 11.57 6.47 -2.67
N LYS A 166 10.30 6.11 -2.54
CA LYS A 166 9.79 4.74 -2.44
C LYS A 166 8.36 4.69 -2.96
N ILE A 167 7.74 3.51 -3.06
CA ILE A 167 6.37 3.38 -3.58
C ILE A 167 5.51 2.54 -2.64
N PRO A 168 4.45 3.12 -2.03
CA PRO A 168 4.05 4.53 -2.14
C PRO A 168 5.04 5.45 -1.40
N ASP A 169 5.13 6.72 -1.81
CA ASP A 169 5.89 7.76 -1.08
C ASP A 169 4.97 8.66 -0.22
N HIS A 170 3.72 8.79 -0.64
CA HIS A 170 2.69 9.53 0.07
C HIS A 170 1.30 8.90 -0.16
N PRO A 171 0.27 9.26 0.62
CA PRO A 171 -1.02 8.54 0.60
C PRO A 171 -1.82 8.59 -0.71
N HIS A 172 -1.56 9.61 -1.54
CA HIS A 172 -2.18 9.76 -2.86
C HIS A 172 -1.21 9.42 -4.00
N CYS A 173 -0.11 8.71 -3.70
CA CYS A 173 0.80 8.22 -4.72
C CYS A 173 0.03 7.25 -5.64
N THR A 174 0.15 7.49 -6.94
CA THR A 174 -0.52 6.69 -7.97
C THR A 174 0.41 5.66 -8.60
N HIS A 175 1.72 5.77 -8.33
CA HIS A 175 2.71 4.81 -8.80
C HIS A 175 2.54 3.46 -8.13
N VAL A 176 2.91 2.43 -8.89
CA VAL A 176 2.95 1.04 -8.47
C VAL A 176 4.22 0.40 -9.00
N ILE A 177 4.50 -0.84 -8.59
CA ILE A 177 5.60 -1.64 -9.08
C ILE A 177 5.04 -2.81 -9.88
N LYS A 178 5.69 -3.16 -10.99
CA LYS A 178 5.41 -4.37 -11.75
C LYS A 178 6.71 -5.07 -12.19
N PRO A 179 6.66 -6.37 -12.55
CA PRO A 179 7.80 -7.05 -13.14
C PRO A 179 8.35 -6.34 -14.37
N VAL A 180 9.67 -6.42 -14.59
CA VAL A 180 10.26 -6.15 -15.90
C VAL A 180 9.86 -7.34 -16.77
N SER A 181 8.97 -7.11 -17.73
CA SER A 181 8.47 -8.12 -18.67
C SER A 181 9.55 -8.99 -19.27
#